data_AF-A0A2A3JKZ3-F1
#
_entry.id   AF-A0A2A3JKZ3-F1
#
_cell.length_a   1.000
_cell.length_b   1.000
_cell.length_c   1.000
_cell.angle_alpha   90.00
_cell.angle_beta   90.00
_cell.angle_gamma   90.00
#
_symmetry.space_group_name_H-M   'P 1'
#
loop_
_entity.id
_entity.type
_entity.pdbx_description
1 polymer ?
#
loop_
_entity_poly.entity_id
_entity_poly.type
_entity_poly.pdbx_seq_one_letter_code
_entity_poly.pdbx_strand_id
1 'polypeptide(L)'
;MSVDRLVEQPSGRGLVAIPLALIVVITVVDLHSPTNVHLGPLLVIAPALTASLAGPRLTAVVGALAVAAQIFIAVFHGGLTTANHVAQIIALTVLSALVVFVCHVRERRARELSRARSVAETAQRVLLRPPPRRIGPLRVAWLYLAAEDETQIGGDLFAISRAAQASTRVIIGDVRGKGLASIGEASVVLGSFREGAHRYATLPELTAALEVSVCRDLEDVADTEHDPGEHFITALVLDIPDEGPDAWMITCGHPPPLLLRNQEVTVLHPRHPLPPLGMCELPAASHRPDPFTFETGDILLLYTDGVIEARSPSGVFYPLLERVASFPVSSPEALMRNIHDDLLAHVGDHPGDDAALLIIERTASHHPHRPHFATRSVDGHHRLHPTGSPSSAER
;
A
#
# COMPACT_ATOMS: atom_id res chain seq x y z
N MET A 1 9.51 -30.19 6.50
CA MET A 1 9.81 -31.17 5.44
C MET A 1 9.57 -30.45 4.13
N SER A 2 10.64 -30.14 3.41
CA SER A 2 10.66 -29.26 2.23
C SER A 2 9.84 -29.84 1.08
N VAL A 3 8.96 -29.02 0.51
CA VAL A 3 8.40 -29.21 -0.83
C VAL A 3 8.93 -28.06 -1.69
N ASP A 4 10.24 -28.04 -1.88
CA ASP A 4 10.89 -27.35 -2.99
C ASP A 4 11.05 -28.38 -4.10
N ARG A 5 10.15 -28.39 -5.09
CA ARG A 5 10.43 -28.93 -6.43
C ARG A 5 9.59 -28.26 -7.52
N LEU A 6 10.33 -27.53 -8.35
CA LEU A 6 10.31 -27.62 -9.81
C LEU A 6 9.08 -27.03 -10.52
N VAL A 7 8.95 -25.71 -10.44
CA VAL A 7 8.86 -24.96 -11.70
C VAL A 7 10.29 -24.52 -11.99
N GLU A 8 10.95 -25.21 -12.93
CA GLU A 8 12.16 -24.67 -13.56
C GLU A 8 11.76 -23.33 -14.18
N GLN A 9 11.98 -22.24 -13.45
CA GLN A 9 12.16 -20.94 -14.10
C GLN A 9 13.31 -21.15 -15.09
N PRO A 10 13.09 -20.99 -16.41
CA PRO A 10 14.16 -21.17 -17.36
C PRO A 10 15.22 -20.15 -16.98
N SER A 11 16.34 -20.65 -16.45
CA SER A 11 17.50 -19.84 -16.12
C SER A 11 17.76 -18.97 -17.34
N GLY A 12 17.99 -17.67 -17.20
CA GLY A 12 18.01 -16.71 -18.32
C GLY A 12 18.87 -17.09 -19.55
N ARG A 13 19.68 -18.15 -19.47
CA ARG A 13 20.35 -18.85 -20.57
C ARG A 13 19.39 -19.55 -21.56
N GLY A 14 18.28 -20.13 -21.12
CA GLY A 14 17.30 -20.82 -21.98
C GLY A 14 16.53 -19.87 -22.89
N LEU A 15 16.23 -18.66 -22.41
CA LEU A 15 15.52 -17.61 -23.15
C LEU A 15 16.33 -17.04 -24.33
N VAL A 16 17.66 -17.11 -24.29
CA VAL A 16 18.56 -16.58 -25.33
C VAL A 16 18.90 -17.63 -26.39
N ALA A 17 18.72 -18.91 -26.07
CA ALA A 17 19.02 -20.00 -26.99
C ALA A 17 18.15 -19.94 -28.26
N ILE A 18 16.90 -19.50 -28.14
CA ILE A 18 15.94 -19.43 -29.26
C ILE A 18 16.37 -18.36 -30.30
N PRO A 19 16.62 -17.08 -29.94
CA PRO A 19 17.16 -16.10 -30.88
C PRO A 19 18.47 -16.52 -31.55
N LEU A 20 19.39 -17.15 -30.80
CA LEU A 20 20.65 -17.62 -31.34
C LEU A 20 20.47 -18.77 -32.33
N ALA A 21 19.64 -19.76 -31.99
CA ALA A 21 19.28 -20.85 -32.90
C ALA A 21 18.63 -20.32 -34.18
N LEU A 22 17.78 -19.30 -34.07
CA LEU A 22 17.15 -18.67 -35.23
C LEU A 22 18.18 -18.02 -36.17
N ILE A 23 19.18 -17.30 -35.63
CA ILE A 23 20.29 -16.76 -36.44
C ILE A 23 21.01 -17.89 -37.18
N VAL A 24 21.35 -18.98 -36.48
CA VAL A 24 22.06 -20.13 -37.08
C VAL A 24 21.22 -20.77 -38.18
N VAL A 25 19.94 -21.05 -37.92
CA VAL A 25 19.04 -21.69 -38.90
C VAL A 25 18.86 -20.81 -40.13
N ILE A 26 18.55 -19.52 -39.97
CA ILE A 26 18.40 -18.59 -41.10
C ILE A 26 19.70 -18.54 -41.91
N THR A 27 20.84 -18.46 -41.25
CA THR A 27 22.15 -18.43 -41.92
C THR A 27 22.39 -19.71 -42.74
N VAL A 28 22.16 -20.89 -42.14
CA VAL A 28 22.37 -22.18 -42.82
C VAL A 28 21.43 -22.36 -44.01
N VAL A 29 20.15 -22.00 -43.85
CA VAL A 29 19.16 -22.12 -44.93
C VAL A 29 19.48 -21.16 -46.08
N ASP A 30 19.91 -19.93 -45.77
CA ASP A 30 20.29 -18.95 -46.79
C ASP A 30 21.52 -19.41 -47.59
N LEU A 31 22.53 -20.00 -46.94
CA LEU A 31 23.73 -20.55 -47.61
C LEU A 31 23.43 -21.70 -48.59
N HIS A 32 22.32 -22.43 -48.39
CA HIS A 32 21.89 -23.52 -49.28
C HIS A 32 20.82 -23.08 -50.29
N SER A 33 20.36 -21.84 -50.19
CA SER A 33 19.34 -21.30 -51.09
C SER A 33 19.98 -20.83 -52.40
N PRO A 34 19.27 -20.94 -53.53
CA PRO A 34 19.77 -20.41 -54.80
C PRO A 34 19.91 -18.87 -54.72
N THR A 35 20.86 -18.32 -55.49
CA THR A 35 21.30 -16.91 -55.43
C THR A 35 20.22 -15.85 -55.67
N ASN A 36 19.03 -16.25 -56.12
CA ASN A 36 17.85 -15.41 -56.34
C ASN A 36 16.92 -15.32 -55.12
N VAL A 37 17.17 -16.09 -54.06
CA VAL A 37 16.41 -16.07 -52.80
C VAL A 37 17.29 -15.46 -51.71
N HIS A 38 16.81 -14.41 -51.06
CA HIS A 38 17.54 -13.72 -49.98
C HIS A 38 16.72 -13.73 -48.70
N LEU A 39 17.14 -14.55 -47.73
CA LEU A 39 16.52 -14.69 -46.41
C LEU A 39 17.19 -13.82 -45.35
N GLY A 40 18.30 -13.17 -45.68
CA GLY A 40 19.02 -12.21 -44.84
C GLY A 40 18.15 -11.20 -44.06
N PRO A 41 17.11 -10.58 -44.68
CA PRO A 41 16.19 -9.70 -43.95
C PRO A 41 15.47 -10.34 -42.76
N LEU A 42 15.28 -11.66 -42.73
CA LEU A 42 14.64 -12.37 -41.62
C LEU A 42 15.49 -12.41 -40.35
N LEU A 43 16.79 -12.13 -40.44
CA LEU A 43 17.69 -12.09 -39.27
C LEU A 43 17.27 -11.06 -38.22
N VAL A 44 16.45 -10.07 -38.59
CA VAL A 44 15.93 -9.07 -37.64
C VAL A 44 14.96 -9.64 -36.61
N ILE A 45 14.38 -10.82 -36.86
CA ILE A 45 13.49 -11.48 -35.92
C ILE A 45 14.24 -11.83 -34.62
N ALA A 46 15.54 -12.14 -34.71
CA ALA A 46 16.35 -12.51 -33.54
C ALA A 46 16.52 -11.36 -32.52
N PRO A 47 16.98 -10.14 -32.89
CA PRO A 47 17.02 -9.02 -31.96
C PRO A 47 15.61 -8.58 -31.52
N ALA A 48 14.59 -8.66 -32.39
CA ALA A 48 13.21 -8.34 -31.99
C ALA A 48 12.69 -9.28 -30.89
N LEU A 49 12.90 -10.59 -31.04
CA LEU A 49 12.54 -11.58 -30.03
C LEU A 49 13.38 -11.44 -28.75
N THR A 50 14.67 -11.08 -28.89
CA THR A 50 15.52 -10.83 -27.72
C THR A 50 15.03 -9.61 -26.94
N ALA A 51 14.57 -8.55 -27.63
CA ALA A 51 14.04 -7.35 -26.99
C ALA A 51 12.76 -7.58 -26.18
N SER A 52 11.98 -8.62 -26.48
CA SER A 52 10.80 -9.00 -25.69
C SER A 52 11.13 -9.91 -24.51
N LEU A 53 12.28 -10.58 -24.53
CA LEU A 53 12.68 -11.58 -23.53
C LEU A 53 13.80 -11.12 -22.60
N ALA A 54 14.57 -10.11 -22.99
CA ALA A 54 15.79 -9.69 -22.32
C ALA A 54 16.05 -8.18 -22.42
N GLY A 55 17.04 -7.72 -21.64
CA GLY A 55 17.44 -6.32 -21.61
C GLY A 55 18.22 -5.84 -22.84
N PRO A 56 18.39 -4.52 -22.99
CA PRO A 56 18.94 -3.86 -24.19
C PRO A 56 20.38 -4.25 -24.48
N ARG A 57 21.20 -4.58 -23.46
CA ARG A 57 22.57 -5.06 -23.66
C ARG A 57 22.60 -6.37 -24.45
N LEU A 58 21.70 -7.30 -24.11
CA LEU A 58 21.66 -8.60 -24.77
C LEU A 58 21.04 -8.49 -26.16
N THR A 59 20.00 -7.68 -26.31
CA THR A 59 19.42 -7.29 -27.61
C THR A 59 20.47 -6.69 -28.54
N ALA A 60 21.37 -5.85 -28.01
CA ALA A 60 22.47 -5.27 -28.78
C ALA A 60 23.49 -6.33 -29.23
N VAL A 61 23.83 -7.29 -28.36
CA VAL A 61 24.71 -8.41 -28.72
C VAL A 61 24.08 -9.28 -29.80
N VAL A 62 22.80 -9.65 -29.67
CA VAL A 62 22.10 -10.47 -30.67
C VAL A 62 21.92 -9.71 -31.98
N GLY A 63 21.64 -8.41 -31.94
CA GLY A 63 21.60 -7.54 -33.12
C GLY A 63 22.95 -7.48 -33.85
N ALA A 64 24.06 -7.36 -33.10
CA ALA A 64 25.40 -7.40 -33.68
C ALA A 64 25.72 -8.76 -34.32
N LEU A 65 25.31 -9.87 -33.70
CA LEU A 65 25.46 -11.21 -34.26
C LEU A 65 24.63 -11.40 -35.54
N ALA A 66 23.40 -10.88 -35.58
CA ALA A 66 22.56 -10.89 -36.77
C ALA A 66 23.20 -10.11 -37.93
N VAL A 67 23.75 -8.92 -37.66
CA VAL A 67 24.49 -8.14 -38.66
C VAL A 67 25.76 -8.86 -39.13
N ALA A 68 26.50 -9.49 -38.21
CA ALA A 68 27.69 -10.27 -38.57
C ALA A 68 27.35 -11.49 -39.45
N ALA A 69 26.25 -12.20 -39.15
CA ALA A 69 25.75 -13.28 -39.98
C ALA A 69 25.36 -12.80 -41.39
N GLN A 70 24.71 -11.64 -41.49
CA GLN A 70 24.36 -11.03 -42.78
C GLN A 70 25.60 -10.66 -43.61
N ILE A 71 26.64 -10.12 -42.98
CA ILE A 71 27.92 -9.82 -43.64
C ILE A 71 28.56 -11.12 -44.15
N PHE A 72 28.53 -12.19 -43.34
CA PHE A 72 29.07 -13.49 -43.74
C PHE A 72 28.35 -14.07 -44.97
N ILE A 73 27.01 -14.04 -44.98
CA ILE A 73 26.18 -14.44 -46.11
C ILE A 73 26.55 -13.66 -47.38
N ALA A 74 26.72 -12.34 -47.28
CA ALA A 74 27.05 -11.48 -48.41
C ALA A 74 28.45 -11.74 -48.98
N VAL A 75 29.42 -12.10 -48.13
CA VAL A 75 30.76 -12.52 -48.56
C VAL A 75 30.71 -13.86 -49.28
N PHE A 76 29.94 -14.83 -48.77
CA PHE A 76 29.82 -16.17 -49.34
C PHE A 76 29.19 -16.16 -50.74
N HIS A 77 28.16 -15.33 -50.95
CA HIS A 77 27.47 -15.20 -52.25
C HIS A 77 28.22 -14.32 -53.28
N GLY A 78 29.46 -13.92 -52.99
CA GLY A 78 30.36 -13.35 -54.01
C GLY A 78 30.41 -11.82 -54.10
N GLY A 79 29.98 -11.07 -53.08
CA GLY A 79 30.42 -9.67 -52.95
C GLY A 79 29.57 -8.74 -52.11
N LEU A 80 30.22 -8.08 -51.13
CA LEU A 80 29.68 -6.99 -50.29
C LEU A 80 29.27 -5.73 -51.07
N THR A 81 29.58 -5.64 -52.36
CA THR A 81 29.43 -4.43 -53.18
C THR A 81 28.18 -4.43 -54.05
N THR A 82 27.37 -5.48 -54.04
CA THR A 82 26.06 -5.45 -54.71
C THR A 82 25.09 -4.55 -53.93
N ALA A 83 24.35 -3.70 -54.65
CA ALA A 83 23.42 -2.76 -54.03
C ALA A 83 22.40 -3.44 -53.10
N ASN A 84 22.03 -4.69 -53.40
CA ASN A 84 21.11 -5.47 -52.57
C ASN A 84 21.71 -5.87 -51.21
N HIS A 85 22.94 -6.40 -51.16
CA HIS A 85 23.58 -6.77 -49.89
C HIS A 85 23.89 -5.53 -49.04
N VAL A 86 24.33 -4.43 -49.66
CA VAL A 86 24.53 -3.14 -48.99
C VAL A 86 23.23 -2.65 -48.38
N ALA A 87 22.12 -2.64 -49.14
CA ALA A 87 20.82 -2.22 -48.64
C ALA A 87 20.33 -3.10 -47.49
N GLN A 88 20.50 -4.42 -47.56
CA GLN A 88 20.09 -5.35 -46.49
C GLN A 88 20.91 -5.17 -45.21
N ILE A 89 22.23 -5.01 -45.31
CA ILE A 89 23.10 -4.77 -44.14
C ILE A 89 22.73 -3.44 -43.48
N ILE A 90 22.53 -2.38 -44.26
CA ILE A 90 22.11 -1.06 -43.75
C ILE A 90 20.74 -1.20 -43.07
N ALA A 91 19.75 -1.81 -43.73
CA ALA A 91 18.42 -1.98 -43.18
C ALA A 91 18.43 -2.79 -41.87
N LEU A 92 19.16 -3.91 -41.82
CA LEU A 92 19.28 -4.73 -40.62
C LEU A 92 19.99 -4.00 -39.48
N THR A 93 21.03 -3.23 -39.79
CA THR A 93 21.76 -2.43 -38.80
C THR A 93 20.85 -1.34 -38.21
N VAL A 94 20.14 -0.59 -39.07
CA VAL A 94 19.20 0.46 -38.65
C VAL A 94 18.06 -0.13 -37.82
N LEU A 95 17.47 -1.24 -38.27
CA LEU A 95 16.36 -1.88 -37.57
C LEU A 95 16.81 -2.48 -36.24
N SER A 96 18.00 -3.11 -36.18
CA SER A 96 18.58 -3.60 -34.92
C SER A 96 18.88 -2.46 -33.94
N ALA A 97 19.42 -1.34 -34.42
CA ALA A 97 19.66 -0.15 -33.61
C ALA A 97 18.35 0.44 -33.07
N LEU A 98 17.29 0.50 -33.89
CA LEU A 98 15.96 0.94 -33.47
C LEU A 98 15.36 0.01 -32.40
N VAL A 99 15.46 -1.30 -32.57
CA VAL A 99 14.98 -2.29 -31.59
C VAL A 99 15.71 -2.14 -30.25
N VAL A 100 17.04 -1.95 -30.27
CA VAL A 100 17.83 -1.68 -29.07
C VAL A 100 17.41 -0.35 -28.42
N PHE A 101 17.20 0.69 -29.21
CA PHE A 101 16.76 2.00 -28.71
C PHE A 101 15.39 1.93 -28.03
N VAL A 102 14.40 1.29 -28.68
CA VAL A 102 13.06 1.08 -28.10
C VAL A 102 13.15 0.25 -26.82
N CYS A 103 13.94 -0.84 -26.81
CA CYS A 103 14.18 -1.65 -25.62
C CYS A 103 14.81 -0.82 -24.48
N HIS A 104 15.79 0.02 -24.80
CA HIS A 104 16.44 0.92 -23.83
C HIS A 104 15.47 1.96 -23.26
N VAL A 105 14.64 2.59 -24.10
CA VAL A 105 13.62 3.57 -23.65
C VAL A 105 12.57 2.89 -22.78
N ARG A 106 12.09 1.70 -23.17
CA ARG A 106 11.12 0.91 -22.37
C ARG A 106 11.69 0.57 -21.01
N GLU A 107 12.92 0.05 -20.95
CA GLU A 107 13.55 -0.33 -19.68
C GLU A 107 13.85 0.89 -18.81
N ARG A 108 14.26 2.02 -19.40
CA ARG A 108 14.45 3.26 -18.67
C ARG A 108 13.15 3.76 -18.04
N ARG A 109 12.05 3.78 -18.81
CA ARG A 109 10.72 4.14 -18.30
C ARG A 109 10.27 3.20 -17.18
N ALA A 110 10.45 1.89 -17.35
CA ALA A 110 10.13 0.91 -16.31
C ALA A 110 10.93 1.14 -15.01
N ARG A 111 12.22 1.45 -15.12
CA ARG A 111 13.06 1.78 -13.94
C ARG A 111 12.66 3.10 -13.27
N GLU A 112 12.34 4.13 -14.06
CA GLU A 112 11.88 5.41 -13.53
C GLU A 112 10.54 5.25 -12.78
N LEU A 113 9.61 4.49 -13.35
CA LEU A 113 8.33 4.14 -12.71
C LEU A 113 8.55 3.35 -11.41
N SER A 114 9.37 2.30 -11.45
CA SER A 114 9.70 1.48 -10.27
C SER A 114 10.33 2.29 -9.13
N ARG A 115 11.21 3.26 -9.46
CA ARG A 115 11.80 4.15 -8.45
C ARG A 115 10.77 5.10 -7.85
N ALA A 116 9.94 5.73 -8.68
CA ALA A 116 8.87 6.61 -8.21
C ALA A 116 7.91 5.85 -7.27
N ARG A 117 7.52 4.62 -7.64
CA ARG A 117 6.71 3.72 -6.82
C ARG A 117 7.36 3.40 -5.48
N SER A 118 8.63 2.98 -5.48
CA SER A 118 9.34 2.67 -4.23
C SER A 118 9.41 3.86 -3.26
N VAL A 119 9.57 5.08 -3.80
CA VAL A 119 9.50 6.31 -3.01
C VAL A 119 8.09 6.55 -2.48
N ALA A 120 7.06 6.37 -3.31
CA ALA A 120 5.67 6.54 -2.92
C ALA A 120 5.22 5.54 -1.84
N GLU A 121 5.53 4.25 -1.99
CA GLU A 121 5.28 3.21 -0.99
C GLU A 121 5.99 3.52 0.34
N THR A 122 7.21 4.04 0.26
CA THR A 122 7.96 4.46 1.46
C THR A 122 7.28 5.66 2.13
N ALA A 123 6.86 6.66 1.35
CA ALA A 123 6.14 7.82 1.86
C ALA A 123 4.82 7.42 2.52
N GLN A 124 4.03 6.56 1.87
CA GLN A 124 2.77 6.04 2.40
C GLN A 124 2.98 5.27 3.71
N ARG A 125 3.99 4.40 3.78
CA ARG A 125 4.33 3.69 5.01
C ARG A 125 4.71 4.64 6.15
N VAL A 126 5.40 5.74 5.84
CA VAL A 126 5.73 6.80 6.82
C VAL A 126 4.47 7.56 7.25
N LEU A 127 3.55 7.82 6.33
CA LEU A 127 2.28 8.52 6.60
C LEU A 127 1.34 7.71 7.50
N LEU A 128 1.21 6.40 7.26
CA LEU A 128 0.38 5.50 8.07
C LEU A 128 0.84 5.45 9.54
N ARG A 129 2.14 5.60 9.81
CA ARG A 129 2.78 5.49 11.13
C ARG A 129 2.28 4.24 11.89
N PRO A 130 3.00 3.10 11.79
CA PRO A 130 2.61 1.84 12.43
C PRO A 130 2.00 2.01 13.83
N PRO A 131 0.72 1.65 14.03
CA PRO A 131 0.10 1.68 15.35
C PRO A 131 0.92 0.87 16.36
N PRO A 132 1.04 1.34 17.60
CA PRO A 132 1.68 0.56 18.65
C PRO A 132 0.88 -0.71 18.92
N ARG A 133 1.56 -1.80 19.28
CA ARG A 133 0.91 -3.10 19.61
C ARG A 133 -0.07 -2.99 20.80
N ARG A 134 0.07 -1.97 21.64
CA ARG A 134 -0.82 -1.66 22.76
C ARG A 134 -1.04 -0.16 22.86
N ILE A 135 -2.28 0.24 23.15
CA ILE A 135 -2.66 1.63 23.41
C ILE A 135 -3.85 1.67 24.37
N GLY A 136 -3.70 2.34 25.51
CA GLY A 136 -4.69 2.23 26.60
C GLY A 136 -4.94 0.76 26.98
N PRO A 137 -6.20 0.34 27.14
CA PRO A 137 -6.57 -1.06 27.40
C PRO A 137 -6.70 -1.90 26.12
N LEU A 138 -6.16 -1.46 24.97
CA LEU A 138 -6.32 -2.14 23.69
C LEU A 138 -5.03 -2.82 23.25
N ARG A 139 -5.16 -4.03 22.68
CA ARG A 139 -4.12 -4.68 21.89
C ARG A 139 -4.46 -4.54 20.41
N VAL A 140 -3.45 -4.26 19.59
CA VAL A 140 -3.63 -3.90 18.20
C VAL A 140 -2.72 -4.73 17.30
N ALA A 141 -3.29 -5.30 16.25
CA ALA A 141 -2.58 -5.83 15.10
C ALA A 141 -3.11 -5.15 13.84
N TRP A 142 -2.26 -5.00 12.83
CA TRP A 142 -2.64 -4.34 11.58
C TRP A 142 -1.87 -4.96 10.43
N LEU A 143 -2.48 -4.92 9.24
CA LEU A 143 -1.88 -5.36 7.99
C LEU A 143 -2.20 -4.33 6.91
N TYR A 144 -1.22 -4.10 6.03
CA TYR A 144 -1.41 -3.34 4.80
C TYR A 144 -0.76 -4.13 3.66
N LEU A 145 -1.55 -4.47 2.65
CA LEU A 145 -1.12 -5.17 1.44
C LEU A 145 -1.26 -4.20 0.27
N ALA A 146 -0.14 -3.95 -0.41
CA ALA A 146 -0.15 -3.11 -1.60
C ALA A 146 -0.63 -3.89 -2.82
N ALA A 147 -1.40 -3.25 -3.70
CA ALA A 147 -1.79 -3.84 -4.99
C ALA A 147 -0.54 -4.10 -5.88
N GLU A 148 -0.54 -5.18 -6.67
CA GLU A 148 0.59 -5.49 -7.56
C GLU A 148 0.62 -4.60 -8.82
N ASP A 149 -0.56 -4.18 -9.30
CA ASP A 149 -0.70 -3.41 -10.53
C ASP A 149 0.19 -2.14 -10.54
N GLU A 150 1.05 -2.04 -11.55
CA GLU A 150 2.09 -1.01 -11.70
C GLU A 150 1.57 0.45 -11.72
N THR A 151 0.25 0.64 -11.76
CA THR A 151 -0.44 1.94 -11.78
C THR A 151 -1.16 2.28 -10.47
N GLN A 152 -1.19 1.39 -9.49
CA GLN A 152 -2.01 1.54 -8.27
C GLN A 152 -1.08 1.79 -7.08
N ILE A 153 -1.16 3.01 -6.53
CA ILE A 153 -0.60 3.35 -5.21
C ILE A 153 -1.80 3.66 -4.32
N GLY A 154 -1.85 3.03 -3.15
CA GLY A 154 -3.09 2.90 -2.39
C GLY A 154 -3.62 4.15 -1.75
N GLY A 155 -4.95 4.23 -1.77
CA GLY A 155 -5.77 5.18 -1.02
C GLY A 155 -6.09 4.73 0.40
N ASP A 156 -5.85 3.46 0.72
CA ASP A 156 -6.09 2.87 2.02
C ASP A 156 -5.33 3.59 3.15
N LEU A 157 -6.08 4.02 4.18
CA LEU A 157 -5.58 4.76 5.33
C LEU A 157 -6.10 4.18 6.65
N PHE A 158 -5.27 4.24 7.68
CA PHE A 158 -5.70 4.01 9.06
C PHE A 158 -4.78 4.72 10.06
N ALA A 159 -5.33 5.07 11.22
CA ALA A 159 -4.56 5.58 12.34
C ALA A 159 -5.27 5.31 13.67
N ILE A 160 -4.47 5.27 14.73
CA ILE A 160 -4.95 5.15 16.10
C ILE A 160 -4.26 6.21 16.95
N SER A 161 -5.04 6.98 17.70
CA SER A 161 -4.54 8.05 18.56
C SER A 161 -5.24 8.03 19.92
N ARG A 162 -4.53 8.48 20.97
CA ARG A 162 -5.17 8.78 22.25
C ARG A 162 -5.98 10.06 22.12
N ALA A 163 -7.17 10.08 22.71
CA ALA A 163 -7.87 11.33 22.94
C ALA A 163 -7.26 12.08 24.12
N ALA A 164 -7.63 13.36 24.28
CA ALA A 164 -7.33 14.09 25.51
C ALA A 164 -8.04 13.50 26.74
N GLN A 165 -9.17 12.83 26.51
CA GLN A 165 -9.91 12.06 27.52
C GLN A 165 -9.35 10.64 27.61
N ALA A 166 -9.81 9.86 28.60
CA ALA A 166 -9.44 8.45 28.73
C ALA A 166 -10.16 7.58 27.66
N SER A 167 -9.88 7.84 26.38
CA SER A 167 -10.37 7.08 25.23
C SER A 167 -9.32 6.95 24.13
N THR A 168 -9.44 5.90 23.33
CA THR A 168 -8.68 5.69 22.11
C THR A 168 -9.58 5.95 20.91
N ARG A 169 -9.10 6.77 19.98
CA ARG A 169 -9.77 7.01 18.71
C ARG A 169 -9.10 6.25 17.59
N VAL A 170 -9.90 5.75 16.67
CA VAL A 170 -9.46 4.96 15.53
C VAL A 170 -10.08 5.54 14.26
N ILE A 171 -9.31 5.57 13.18
CA ILE A 171 -9.82 5.79 11.83
C ILE A 171 -9.29 4.69 10.92
N ILE A 172 -10.15 4.20 10.03
CA ILE A 172 -9.80 3.42 8.85
C ILE A 172 -10.59 3.98 7.67
N GLY A 173 -10.04 3.93 6.47
CA GLY A 173 -10.70 4.46 5.30
C GLY A 173 -10.00 4.07 4.02
N ASP A 174 -10.64 4.39 2.91
CA ASP A 174 -10.08 4.28 1.57
C ASP A 174 -10.40 5.57 0.79
N VAL A 175 -9.37 6.09 0.13
CA VAL A 175 -9.47 7.26 -0.74
C VAL A 175 -9.82 6.77 -2.15
N ARG A 176 -10.99 7.21 -2.64
CA ARG A 176 -11.38 6.98 -4.03
C ARG A 176 -10.58 7.89 -4.95
N GLY A 177 -9.55 7.29 -5.53
CA GLY A 177 -8.61 7.93 -6.45
C GLY A 177 -7.45 6.96 -6.71
N LYS A 178 -6.63 7.23 -7.73
CA LYS A 178 -5.47 6.37 -8.03
C LYS A 178 -4.20 7.19 -8.11
N GLY A 179 -3.10 6.62 -7.64
CA GLY A 179 -1.76 7.16 -7.85
C GLY A 179 -1.33 8.10 -6.73
N LEU A 180 -0.58 9.16 -7.07
CA LEU A 180 0.07 10.00 -6.05
C LEU A 180 -0.88 11.00 -5.37
N ALA A 181 -1.99 11.37 -6.02
CA ALA A 181 -2.97 12.30 -5.46
C ALA A 181 -3.67 11.72 -4.23
N SER A 182 -4.02 10.42 -4.25
CA SER A 182 -4.65 9.74 -3.12
C SER A 182 -3.77 9.73 -1.87
N ILE A 183 -2.44 9.71 -2.02
CA ILE A 183 -1.49 9.81 -0.90
C ILE A 183 -1.59 11.20 -0.23
N GLY A 184 -1.77 12.26 -1.02
CA GLY A 184 -1.96 13.62 -0.53
C GLY A 184 -3.23 13.74 0.31
N GLU A 185 -4.35 13.29 -0.25
CA GLU A 185 -5.66 13.27 0.41
C GLU A 185 -5.64 12.42 1.70
N ALA A 186 -5.04 11.23 1.65
CA ALA A 186 -4.84 10.40 2.84
C ALA A 186 -3.98 11.10 3.91
N SER A 187 -2.97 11.87 3.49
CA SER A 187 -2.12 12.64 4.40
C SER A 187 -2.91 13.72 5.14
N VAL A 188 -3.82 14.39 4.44
CA VAL A 188 -4.70 15.41 5.03
C VAL A 188 -5.61 14.79 6.07
N VAL A 189 -6.30 13.69 5.73
CA VAL A 189 -7.18 12.97 6.67
C VAL A 189 -6.40 12.48 7.89
N LEU A 190 -5.26 11.81 7.70
CA LEU A 190 -4.47 11.27 8.80
C LEU A 190 -3.85 12.39 9.67
N GLY A 191 -3.46 13.51 9.06
CA GLY A 191 -2.98 14.70 9.76
C GLY A 191 -4.06 15.32 10.63
N SER A 192 -5.20 15.64 10.03
CA SER A 192 -6.38 16.21 10.71
C SER A 192 -6.93 15.26 11.77
N PHE A 193 -6.94 13.95 11.54
CA PHE A 193 -7.37 12.96 12.53
C PHE A 193 -6.46 12.96 13.76
N ARG A 194 -5.13 12.99 13.57
CA ARG A 194 -4.18 12.94 14.70
C ARG A 194 -4.25 14.20 15.56
N GLU A 195 -4.37 15.37 14.94
CA GLU A 195 -4.59 16.63 15.67
C GLU A 195 -5.97 16.63 16.33
N GLY A 196 -7.01 16.33 15.56
CA GLY A 196 -8.39 16.37 15.99
C GLY A 196 -8.71 15.37 17.08
N ALA A 197 -8.04 14.21 17.10
CA ALA A 197 -8.16 13.21 18.16
C ALA A 197 -7.85 13.79 19.54
N HIS A 198 -6.88 14.71 19.62
CA HIS A 198 -6.52 15.38 20.88
C HIS A 198 -7.37 16.63 21.13
N ARG A 199 -7.76 17.34 20.06
CA ARG A 199 -8.42 18.65 20.16
C ARG A 199 -9.91 18.57 20.45
N TYR A 200 -10.64 17.73 19.73
CA TYR A 200 -12.10 17.68 19.82
C TYR A 200 -12.53 16.74 20.94
N ALA A 201 -13.57 17.12 21.69
CA ALA A 201 -14.03 16.33 22.84
C ALA A 201 -14.88 15.14 22.40
N THR A 202 -15.64 15.29 21.31
CA THR A 202 -16.63 14.31 20.87
C THR A 202 -16.32 13.75 19.49
N LEU A 203 -16.81 12.54 19.21
CA LEU A 203 -16.66 11.88 17.90
C LEU A 203 -17.35 12.64 16.74
N PRO A 204 -18.55 13.25 16.91
CA PRO A 204 -19.17 14.11 15.90
C PRO A 204 -18.33 15.33 15.53
N GLU A 205 -17.77 16.04 16.52
CA GLU A 205 -16.93 17.22 16.29
C GLU A 205 -15.66 16.86 15.52
N LEU A 206 -15.01 15.74 15.89
CA LEU A 206 -13.87 15.22 15.16
C LEU A 206 -14.23 14.94 13.70
N THR A 207 -15.32 14.20 13.46
CA THR A 207 -15.71 13.78 12.11
C THR A 207 -16.07 15.00 11.24
N ALA A 208 -16.77 15.98 11.79
CA ALA A 208 -17.05 17.22 11.08
C ALA A 208 -15.79 18.03 10.75
N ALA A 209 -14.78 18.01 11.63
CA ALA A 209 -13.50 18.64 11.35
C ALA A 209 -12.70 17.91 10.25
N LEU A 210 -12.84 16.59 10.17
CA LEU A 210 -12.30 15.81 9.05
C LEU A 210 -12.99 16.19 7.74
N GLU A 211 -14.32 16.24 7.70
CA GLU A 211 -15.10 16.68 6.53
C GLU A 211 -14.61 18.04 6.02
N VAL A 212 -14.54 19.03 6.90
CA VAL A 212 -14.07 20.39 6.55
C VAL A 212 -12.62 20.39 6.05
N SER A 213 -11.76 19.52 6.58
CA SER A 213 -10.37 19.42 6.12
C SER A 213 -10.28 18.82 4.72
N VAL A 214 -11.05 17.76 4.46
CA VAL A 214 -11.11 17.11 3.15
C VAL A 214 -11.71 18.05 2.12
N CYS A 215 -12.88 18.65 2.37
CA CYS A 215 -13.50 19.59 1.44
C CYS A 215 -12.56 20.74 1.07
N ARG A 216 -11.86 21.33 2.05
CA ARG A 216 -10.89 22.41 1.77
C ARG A 216 -9.75 21.95 0.87
N ASP A 217 -9.18 20.77 1.13
CA ASP A 217 -8.10 20.23 0.31
C ASP A 217 -8.58 19.94 -1.12
N LEU A 218 -9.77 19.37 -1.26
CA LEU A 218 -10.38 19.11 -2.56
C LEU A 218 -10.67 20.39 -3.35
N GLU A 219 -11.13 21.46 -2.69
CA GLU A 219 -11.30 22.78 -3.31
C GLU A 219 -9.97 23.36 -3.82
N ASP A 220 -8.89 23.23 -3.03
CA ASP A 220 -7.56 23.71 -3.40
C ASP A 220 -6.93 22.90 -4.56
N VAL A 221 -7.28 21.62 -4.70
CA VAL A 221 -6.75 20.71 -5.74
C VAL A 221 -7.58 20.73 -7.03
N ALA A 222 -8.90 20.97 -6.95
CA ALA A 222 -9.82 21.00 -8.10
C ALA A 222 -9.51 22.11 -9.12
N ASP A 223 -8.71 23.11 -8.76
CA ASP A 223 -8.20 24.16 -9.67
C ASP A 223 -7.10 23.65 -10.63
N THR A 224 -6.69 22.38 -10.53
CA THR A 224 -5.76 21.75 -11.48
C THR A 224 -6.54 20.99 -12.57
N GLU A 225 -6.45 21.46 -13.83
CA GLU A 225 -7.15 20.92 -15.03
C GLU A 225 -6.88 19.42 -15.35
N HIS A 226 -6.20 18.67 -14.48
CA HIS A 226 -5.63 17.35 -14.78
C HIS A 226 -6.31 16.15 -14.11
N ASP A 227 -7.33 16.32 -13.25
CA ASP A 227 -8.07 15.18 -12.68
C ASP A 227 -9.57 15.49 -12.47
N PRO A 228 -10.47 15.15 -13.42
CA PRO A 228 -11.91 15.35 -13.30
C PRO A 228 -12.61 14.27 -12.45
N GLY A 229 -11.88 13.54 -11.60
CA GLY A 229 -12.43 12.49 -10.74
C GLY A 229 -13.30 13.02 -9.60
N GLU A 230 -14.29 12.23 -9.18
CA GLU A 230 -14.95 12.44 -7.88
C GLU A 230 -13.98 12.01 -6.78
N HIS A 231 -13.28 12.97 -6.16
CA HIS A 231 -12.39 12.72 -5.03
C HIS A 231 -13.21 12.65 -3.75
N PHE A 232 -13.22 11.49 -3.10
CA PHE A 232 -13.90 11.30 -1.83
C PHE A 232 -13.26 10.18 -1.03
N ILE A 233 -13.53 10.16 0.27
CA ILE A 233 -12.86 9.24 1.18
C ILE A 233 -13.90 8.48 1.97
N THR A 234 -13.96 7.16 1.78
CA THR A 234 -14.74 6.33 2.69
C THR A 234 -14.00 6.24 4.01
N ALA A 235 -14.68 6.40 5.13
CA ALA A 235 -14.04 6.35 6.44
C ALA A 235 -14.95 5.75 7.52
N LEU A 236 -14.35 5.10 8.49
CA LEU A 236 -14.97 4.67 9.73
C LEU A 236 -14.14 5.24 10.88
N VAL A 237 -14.78 6.04 11.72
CA VAL A 237 -14.15 6.67 12.88
C VAL A 237 -14.76 6.09 14.15
N LEU A 238 -13.92 5.66 15.09
CA LEU A 238 -14.33 5.08 16.37
C LEU A 238 -13.83 5.92 17.54
N ASP A 239 -14.60 5.90 18.64
CA ASP A 239 -14.15 6.32 19.96
C ASP A 239 -14.40 5.18 20.96
N ILE A 240 -13.32 4.71 21.58
CA ILE A 240 -13.31 3.58 22.50
C ILE A 240 -12.78 4.07 23.86
N PRO A 241 -13.66 4.39 24.82
CA PRO A 241 -13.28 4.71 26.19
C PRO A 241 -12.42 3.63 26.83
N ASP A 242 -11.55 4.01 27.76
CA ASP A 242 -10.73 3.04 28.47
C ASP A 242 -11.58 2.17 29.40
N GLU A 243 -12.59 2.78 30.01
CA GLU A 243 -13.46 2.16 31.00
C GLU A 243 -14.85 1.87 30.44
N GLY A 244 -15.44 0.77 30.89
CA GLY A 244 -16.76 0.32 30.45
C GLY A 244 -16.76 -0.35 29.07
N PRO A 245 -17.90 -0.93 28.68
CA PRO A 245 -18.02 -1.63 27.41
C PRO A 245 -18.54 -0.73 26.28
N ASP A 246 -19.00 0.48 26.56
CA ASP A 246 -19.64 1.34 25.55
C ASP A 246 -18.58 1.94 24.64
N ALA A 247 -18.78 1.80 23.32
CA ALA A 247 -17.98 2.42 22.28
C ALA A 247 -18.90 3.02 21.21
N TRP A 248 -18.35 3.95 20.42
CA TRP A 248 -19.11 4.65 19.39
C TRP A 248 -18.40 4.61 18.05
N MET A 249 -19.19 4.56 16.99
CA MET A 249 -18.70 4.62 15.62
C MET A 249 -19.48 5.64 14.79
N ILE A 250 -18.79 6.25 13.82
CA ILE A 250 -19.41 6.99 12.72
C ILE A 250 -18.86 6.40 11.42
N THR A 251 -19.75 5.98 10.54
CA THR A 251 -19.41 5.43 9.22
C THR A 251 -19.73 6.47 8.14
N CYS A 252 -18.72 6.84 7.36
CA CYS A 252 -18.81 7.70 6.18
C CYS A 252 -18.59 6.83 4.93
N GLY A 253 -19.63 6.11 4.50
CA GLY A 253 -19.58 5.21 3.33
C GLY A 253 -18.66 3.98 3.41
N HIS A 254 -17.99 3.74 4.54
CA HIS A 254 -17.03 2.63 4.70
C HIS A 254 -17.72 1.28 5.03
N PRO A 255 -17.11 0.12 4.69
CA PRO A 255 -17.64 -1.18 5.10
C PRO A 255 -17.84 -1.31 6.62
N PRO A 256 -18.91 -2.00 7.07
CA PRO A 256 -19.18 -2.19 8.49
C PRO A 256 -18.13 -3.11 9.15
N PRO A 257 -17.67 -2.80 10.37
CA PRO A 257 -16.68 -3.64 11.05
C PRO A 257 -17.30 -4.94 11.56
N LEU A 258 -16.46 -5.96 11.76
CA LEU A 258 -16.85 -7.23 12.38
C LEU A 258 -16.49 -7.23 13.86
N LEU A 259 -17.46 -7.56 14.72
CA LEU A 259 -17.27 -7.80 16.14
C LEU A 259 -17.22 -9.30 16.39
N LEU A 260 -16.14 -9.75 17.02
CA LEU A 260 -15.95 -11.14 17.42
C LEU A 260 -16.08 -11.24 18.93
N ARG A 261 -17.04 -12.05 19.38
CA ARG A 261 -17.32 -12.32 20.79
C ARG A 261 -17.59 -13.80 20.98
N ASN A 262 -16.84 -14.47 21.86
CA ASN A 262 -17.02 -15.90 22.15
C ASN A 262 -17.03 -16.81 20.89
N GLN A 263 -16.19 -16.53 19.90
CA GLN A 263 -16.16 -17.18 18.57
C GLN A 263 -17.37 -16.91 17.66
N GLU A 264 -18.32 -16.08 18.07
CA GLU A 264 -19.38 -15.60 17.19
C GLU A 264 -18.93 -14.29 16.52
N VAL A 265 -19.16 -14.19 15.20
CA VAL A 265 -18.83 -13.02 14.41
C VAL A 265 -20.12 -12.29 14.06
N THR A 266 -20.22 -11.02 14.45
CA THR A 266 -21.37 -10.15 14.19
C THR A 266 -20.93 -8.94 13.37
N VAL A 267 -21.67 -8.62 12.30
CA VAL A 267 -21.45 -7.40 11.53
C VAL A 267 -22.12 -6.22 12.26
N LEU A 268 -21.33 -5.18 12.59
CA LEU A 268 -21.84 -3.96 13.20
C LEU A 268 -22.39 -3.01 12.13
N HIS A 269 -23.66 -3.18 11.78
CA HIS A 269 -24.30 -2.33 10.77
C HIS A 269 -24.54 -0.91 11.31
N PRO A 270 -24.14 0.14 10.57
CA PRO A 270 -24.45 1.51 10.96
C PRO A 270 -25.96 1.76 10.88
N ARG A 271 -26.51 2.43 11.89
CA ARG A 271 -27.91 2.87 11.91
C ARG A 271 -28.05 4.25 11.27
N HIS A 272 -27.00 5.07 11.33
CA HIS A 272 -26.96 6.41 10.77
C HIS A 272 -25.72 6.62 9.90
N PRO A 273 -25.60 5.91 8.75
CA PRO A 273 -24.46 6.10 7.85
C PRO A 273 -24.47 7.51 7.26
N LEU A 274 -23.28 8.10 7.16
CA LEU A 274 -23.04 9.35 6.47
C LEU A 274 -22.50 9.07 5.06
N PRO A 275 -22.64 10.02 4.12
CA PRO A 275 -21.90 9.99 2.86
C PRO A 275 -20.38 9.90 3.10
N PRO A 276 -19.60 9.43 2.12
CA PRO A 276 -18.15 9.54 2.14
C PRO A 276 -17.69 10.98 2.38
N LEU A 277 -16.53 11.14 3.00
CA LEU A 277 -15.96 12.46 3.27
C LEU A 277 -15.64 13.18 1.96
N GLY A 278 -15.94 14.47 1.89
CA GLY A 278 -15.72 15.31 0.70
C GLY A 278 -16.92 15.36 -0.26
N MET A 279 -17.95 14.53 -0.05
CA MET A 279 -19.15 14.55 -0.89
C MET A 279 -20.24 15.52 -0.40
N CYS A 280 -20.25 15.93 0.88
CA CYS A 280 -21.34 16.71 1.46
C CYS A 280 -20.89 17.58 2.63
N GLU A 281 -21.07 18.90 2.54
CA GLU A 281 -20.89 19.84 3.67
C GLU A 281 -22.00 19.68 4.73
N LEU A 282 -22.00 18.57 5.46
CA LEU A 282 -22.97 18.32 6.53
C LEU A 282 -22.54 19.03 7.82
N PRO A 283 -23.45 19.76 8.50
CA PRO A 283 -23.16 20.30 9.82
C PRO A 283 -22.80 19.21 10.84
N ALA A 284 -21.93 19.52 11.79
CA ALA A 284 -21.54 18.59 12.87
C ALA A 284 -22.74 18.00 13.64
N ALA A 285 -23.81 18.78 13.81
CA ALA A 285 -25.04 18.34 14.46
C ALA A 285 -25.78 17.19 13.74
N SER A 286 -25.47 16.95 12.46
CA SER A 286 -26.00 15.84 11.66
C SER A 286 -25.25 14.53 11.89
N HIS A 287 -24.06 14.58 12.50
CA HIS A 287 -23.21 13.42 12.73
C HIS A 287 -23.66 12.70 14.01
N ARG A 288 -24.43 11.62 13.86
CA ARG A 288 -24.91 10.81 15.00
C ARG A 288 -24.04 9.57 15.18
N PRO A 289 -23.33 9.42 16.31
CA PRO A 289 -22.58 8.21 16.58
C PRO A 289 -23.50 7.03 16.85
N ASP A 290 -23.19 5.89 16.27
CA ASP A 290 -23.85 4.62 16.57
C ASP A 290 -23.14 3.93 17.74
N PRO A 291 -23.84 3.64 18.85
CA PRO A 291 -23.25 2.93 19.97
C PRO A 291 -23.16 1.44 19.69
N PHE A 292 -22.11 0.81 20.20
CA PHE A 292 -21.96 -0.63 20.26
C PHE A 292 -21.25 -1.05 21.55
N THR A 293 -21.45 -2.31 21.93
CA THR A 293 -20.85 -2.89 23.13
C THR A 293 -19.57 -3.62 22.75
N PHE A 294 -18.45 -3.24 23.36
CA PHE A 294 -17.12 -3.80 23.18
C PHE A 294 -16.53 -4.18 24.53
N GLU A 295 -16.71 -5.43 24.92
CA GLU A 295 -16.36 -5.98 26.22
C GLU A 295 -14.92 -6.48 26.27
N THR A 296 -14.41 -6.70 27.48
CA THR A 296 -13.06 -7.28 27.64
C THR A 296 -13.01 -8.68 27.02
N GLY A 297 -12.03 -8.90 26.14
CA GLY A 297 -11.87 -10.14 25.37
C GLY A 297 -12.51 -10.06 23.98
N ASP A 298 -13.37 -9.08 23.71
CA ASP A 298 -13.92 -8.87 22.37
C ASP A 298 -12.81 -8.42 21.41
N ILE A 299 -12.95 -8.83 20.14
CA ILE A 299 -12.09 -8.42 19.04
C ILE A 299 -12.92 -7.69 17.99
N LEU A 300 -12.48 -6.49 17.63
CA LEU A 300 -13.03 -5.70 16.55
C LEU A 300 -12.09 -5.80 15.33
N LEU A 301 -12.65 -6.20 14.19
CA LEU A 301 -11.97 -6.28 12.91
C LEU A 301 -12.50 -5.19 11.97
N LEU A 302 -11.59 -4.32 11.59
CA LEU A 302 -11.77 -3.20 10.67
C LEU A 302 -11.03 -3.54 9.37
N TYR A 303 -11.63 -3.25 8.22
CA TYR A 303 -11.06 -3.63 6.93
C TYR A 303 -11.53 -2.67 5.84
N THR A 304 -10.69 -2.48 4.82
CA THR A 304 -11.05 -1.76 3.59
C THR A 304 -11.69 -2.70 2.57
N ASP A 305 -12.33 -2.14 1.55
CA ASP A 305 -13.05 -2.91 0.52
C ASP A 305 -12.10 -3.83 -0.26
N GLY A 306 -10.83 -3.46 -0.47
CA GLY A 306 -9.85 -4.34 -1.13
C GLY A 306 -9.65 -5.70 -0.47
N VAL A 307 -10.03 -5.88 0.81
CA VAL A 307 -10.08 -7.22 1.44
C VAL A 307 -11.26 -8.05 0.95
N ILE A 308 -12.47 -7.48 0.91
CA ILE A 308 -13.71 -8.21 0.54
C ILE A 308 -13.90 -8.27 -0.98
N GLU A 309 -13.34 -7.31 -1.71
CA GLU A 309 -13.34 -7.25 -3.16
C GLU A 309 -12.20 -8.05 -3.79
N ALA A 310 -11.26 -8.56 -2.99
CA ALA A 310 -10.21 -9.47 -3.43
C ALA A 310 -10.81 -10.70 -4.13
N ARG A 311 -10.31 -11.00 -5.34
CA ARG A 311 -10.87 -12.05 -6.20
C ARG A 311 -9.94 -13.23 -6.34
N SER A 312 -10.53 -14.43 -6.30
CA SER A 312 -9.86 -15.64 -6.75
C SER A 312 -9.58 -15.61 -8.26
N PRO A 313 -8.72 -16.50 -8.79
CA PRO A 313 -8.53 -16.66 -10.24
C PRO A 313 -9.83 -16.97 -11.01
N SER A 314 -10.85 -17.51 -10.33
CA SER A 314 -12.20 -17.71 -10.87
C SER A 314 -13.12 -16.49 -10.80
N GLY A 315 -12.64 -15.36 -10.28
CA GLY A 315 -13.38 -14.10 -10.17
C GLY A 315 -14.29 -13.98 -8.94
N VAL A 316 -14.25 -14.93 -8.01
CA VAL A 316 -15.09 -14.96 -6.79
C VAL A 316 -14.47 -14.11 -5.69
N PHE A 317 -15.27 -13.24 -5.07
CA PHE A 317 -14.89 -12.40 -3.94
C PHE A 317 -14.46 -13.19 -2.70
N TYR A 318 -13.63 -12.59 -1.87
CA TYR A 318 -13.12 -13.21 -0.65
C TYR A 318 -14.21 -13.24 0.43
N PRO A 319 -14.61 -14.44 0.92
CA PRO A 319 -15.69 -14.58 1.89
C PRO A 319 -15.22 -14.28 3.32
N LEU A 320 -14.84 -13.03 3.60
CA LEU A 320 -14.17 -12.62 4.84
C LEU A 320 -14.94 -13.05 6.09
N LEU A 321 -16.27 -12.88 6.11
CA LEU A 321 -17.11 -13.20 7.27
C LEU A 321 -17.04 -14.70 7.60
N GLU A 322 -17.22 -15.56 6.60
CA GLU A 322 -17.16 -17.01 6.75
C GLU A 322 -15.77 -17.49 7.17
N ARG A 323 -14.71 -16.88 6.60
CA ARG A 323 -13.32 -17.22 6.96
C ARG A 323 -13.01 -16.86 8.41
N VAL A 324 -13.34 -15.63 8.81
CA VAL A 324 -13.10 -15.14 10.17
C VAL A 324 -13.85 -15.98 11.20
N ALA A 325 -15.08 -16.41 10.91
CA ALA A 325 -15.85 -17.29 11.77
C ALA A 325 -15.25 -18.71 11.91
N SER A 326 -14.45 -19.15 10.93
CA SER A 326 -13.81 -20.46 10.94
C SER A 326 -12.46 -20.50 11.67
N PHE A 327 -11.81 -19.35 11.88
CA PHE A 327 -10.47 -19.30 12.42
C PHE A 327 -10.45 -19.38 13.95
N PRO A 328 -9.48 -20.11 14.55
CA PRO A 328 -9.29 -20.08 15.99
C PRO A 328 -8.75 -18.71 16.40
N VAL A 329 -9.57 -17.96 17.14
CA VAL A 329 -9.20 -16.62 17.59
C VAL A 329 -8.50 -16.71 18.95
N SER A 330 -7.18 -16.57 18.94
CA SER A 330 -6.35 -16.59 20.16
C SER A 330 -5.70 -15.24 20.48
N SER A 331 -5.45 -14.42 19.45
CA SER A 331 -4.98 -13.04 19.59
C SER A 331 -5.21 -12.25 18.29
N PRO A 332 -5.18 -10.91 18.33
CA PRO A 332 -5.21 -10.06 17.14
C PRO A 332 -4.17 -10.45 16.10
N GLU A 333 -2.93 -10.74 16.53
CA GLU A 333 -1.85 -11.10 15.62
C GLU A 333 -2.05 -12.47 14.99
N ALA A 334 -2.65 -13.42 15.71
CA ALA A 334 -2.97 -14.74 15.16
C ALA A 334 -4.09 -14.65 14.13
N LEU A 335 -5.15 -13.89 14.43
CA LEU A 335 -6.24 -13.67 13.49
C LEU A 335 -5.74 -12.93 12.23
N MET A 336 -4.93 -11.89 12.39
CA MET A 336 -4.32 -11.16 11.27
C MET A 336 -3.50 -12.08 10.36
N ARG A 337 -2.68 -12.97 10.94
CA ARG A 337 -1.90 -13.95 10.15
C ARG A 337 -2.79 -14.94 9.41
N ASN A 338 -3.82 -15.47 10.07
CA ASN A 338 -4.74 -16.40 9.42
C ASN A 338 -5.49 -15.74 8.25
N ILE A 339 -5.96 -14.50 8.42
CA ILE A 339 -6.61 -13.74 7.35
C ILE A 339 -5.62 -13.47 6.22
N HIS A 340 -4.40 -13.04 6.54
CA HIS A 340 -3.36 -12.77 5.54
C HIS A 340 -3.05 -14.01 4.69
N ASP A 341 -2.75 -15.13 5.34
CA ASP A 341 -2.33 -16.35 4.65
C ASP A 341 -3.48 -16.94 3.80
N ASP A 342 -4.73 -16.90 4.29
CA ASP A 342 -5.91 -17.34 3.54
C ASP A 342 -6.26 -16.39 2.39
N LEU A 343 -6.12 -15.07 2.59
CA LEU A 343 -6.34 -14.06 1.54
C LEU A 343 -5.34 -14.24 0.39
N LEU A 344 -4.04 -14.40 0.69
CA LEU A 344 -3.02 -14.65 -0.34
C LEU A 344 -3.29 -15.97 -1.08
N ALA A 345 -3.66 -17.02 -0.36
CA ALA A 345 -4.02 -18.29 -0.96
C ALA A 345 -5.28 -18.19 -1.84
N HIS A 346 -6.22 -17.30 -1.52
CA HIS A 346 -7.43 -17.08 -2.30
C HIS A 346 -7.15 -16.33 -3.60
N VAL A 347 -6.31 -15.29 -3.58
CA VAL A 347 -6.00 -14.45 -4.77
C VAL A 347 -4.93 -15.04 -5.68
N GLY A 348 -4.01 -15.84 -5.14
CA GLY A 348 -3.00 -16.57 -5.90
C GLY A 348 -1.62 -15.92 -5.98
N ASP A 349 -1.46 -14.65 -5.58
CA ASP A 349 -0.17 -14.01 -5.23
C ASP A 349 -0.38 -12.64 -4.54
N HIS A 350 -1.08 -11.70 -5.17
CA HIS A 350 -1.36 -10.36 -4.62
C HIS A 350 -2.81 -9.91 -4.90
N PRO A 351 -3.38 -9.04 -4.05
CA PRO A 351 -4.70 -8.46 -4.31
C PRO A 351 -4.66 -7.48 -5.50
N GLY A 352 -5.80 -7.36 -6.19
CA GLY A 352 -5.96 -6.43 -7.32
C GLY A 352 -6.18 -4.97 -6.91
N ASP A 353 -6.41 -4.72 -5.62
CA ASP A 353 -6.53 -3.41 -4.99
C ASP A 353 -5.78 -3.43 -3.65
N ASP A 354 -5.52 -2.25 -3.10
CA ASP A 354 -4.91 -2.14 -1.78
C ASP A 354 -5.84 -2.68 -0.69
N ALA A 355 -5.26 -3.37 0.29
CA ALA A 355 -6.03 -4.00 1.35
C ALA A 355 -5.43 -3.72 2.72
N ALA A 356 -6.20 -3.05 3.58
CA ALA A 356 -5.86 -2.74 4.95
C ALA A 356 -6.75 -3.49 5.93
N LEU A 357 -6.15 -3.96 7.01
CA LEU A 357 -6.82 -4.60 8.15
C LEU A 357 -6.32 -3.96 9.44
N LEU A 358 -7.25 -3.69 10.36
CA LEU A 358 -6.94 -3.25 11.71
C LEU A 358 -7.75 -4.10 12.71
N ILE A 359 -7.04 -4.83 13.56
CA ILE A 359 -7.61 -5.77 14.53
C ILE A 359 -7.34 -5.26 15.93
N ILE A 360 -8.40 -5.03 16.70
CA ILE A 360 -8.35 -4.42 18.02
C ILE A 360 -8.99 -5.37 19.02
N GLU A 361 -8.24 -5.80 20.04
CA GLU A 361 -8.75 -6.57 21.18
C GLU A 361 -8.88 -5.64 22.38
N ARG A 362 -10.04 -5.64 23.04
CA ARG A 362 -10.14 -5.00 24.36
C ARG A 362 -9.55 -5.93 25.40
N THR A 363 -8.54 -5.45 26.12
CA THR A 363 -7.95 -6.16 27.25
C THR A 363 -8.47 -5.63 28.57
N ALA A 364 -8.36 -6.44 29.63
CA ALA A 364 -8.62 -5.95 30.97
C ALA A 364 -7.66 -4.79 31.28
N SER A 365 -8.21 -3.68 31.77
CA SER A 365 -7.44 -2.48 32.12
C SER A 365 -6.32 -2.82 33.12
N HIS A 366 -5.09 -2.98 32.62
CA HIS A 366 -3.92 -3.02 33.50
C HIS A 366 -3.61 -1.59 33.92
N HIS A 367 -4.08 -1.19 35.12
CA HIS A 367 -3.51 -0.04 35.80
C HIS A 367 -2.01 -0.33 36.00
N PRO A 368 -1.08 0.41 35.39
CA PRO A 368 0.30 0.36 35.83
C PRO A 368 0.29 0.92 37.24
N HIS A 369 0.64 0.11 38.24
CA HIS A 369 0.96 0.60 39.57
C HIS A 369 1.97 1.75 39.42
N ARG A 370 1.53 3.00 39.56
CA ARG A 370 2.45 4.10 39.87
C ARG A 370 3.11 3.71 41.19
N PRO A 371 4.44 3.55 41.27
CA PRO A 371 5.08 3.43 42.57
C PRO A 371 4.72 4.71 43.34
N HIS A 372 4.09 4.53 44.50
CA HIS A 372 3.92 5.60 45.48
C HIS A 372 5.32 6.16 45.77
N PHE A 373 5.65 7.32 45.19
CA PHE A 373 6.65 8.18 45.79
C PHE A 373 6.04 8.65 47.10
N ALA A 374 6.31 7.88 48.15
CA ALA A 374 6.13 8.35 49.52
C ALA A 374 6.94 9.63 49.63
N THR A 375 6.24 10.75 49.71
CA THR A 375 6.77 12.01 50.19
C THR A 375 7.32 11.75 51.60
N ARG A 376 8.63 11.51 51.68
CA ARG A 376 9.36 11.68 52.93
C ARG A 376 9.22 13.15 53.31
N SER A 377 8.32 13.42 54.25
CA SER A 377 8.35 14.62 55.07
C SER A 377 9.76 14.72 55.65
N VAL A 378 10.51 15.72 55.20
CA VAL A 378 11.72 16.17 55.90
C VAL A 378 11.23 17.13 56.98
N ASP A 379 10.97 16.58 58.16
CA ASP A 379 10.91 17.36 59.40
C ASP A 379 12.31 17.93 59.65
N GLY A 380 12.53 19.16 59.19
CA GLY A 380 13.69 19.98 59.51
C GLY A 380 13.27 21.12 60.42
N HIS A 381 13.26 20.87 61.73
CA HIS A 381 13.16 21.89 62.75
C HIS A 381 14.24 22.97 62.57
N HIS A 382 13.84 24.20 62.29
CA HIS A 382 14.59 25.38 62.76
C HIS A 382 13.63 26.44 63.29
N ARG A 383 13.36 26.37 64.60
CA ARG A 383 12.95 27.53 65.39
C ARG A 383 14.20 28.31 65.76
N LEU A 384 14.24 29.60 65.44
CA LEU A 384 14.95 30.59 66.24
C LEU A 384 13.97 31.74 66.52
N HIS A 385 13.67 31.90 67.80
CA HIS A 385 12.88 32.99 68.38
C HIS A 385 13.68 34.32 68.39
N PRO A 386 13.01 35.48 68.34
CA PRO A 386 13.60 36.79 68.57
C PRO A 386 13.40 37.26 70.02
N THR A 387 14.48 37.64 70.71
CA THR A 387 14.52 38.40 71.99
C THR A 387 15.96 38.91 72.19
N GLY A 388 16.32 40.13 72.57
CA GLY A 388 15.68 41.41 72.86
C GLY A 388 16.82 42.46 72.97
N SER A 389 16.59 43.71 72.56
CA SER A 389 16.53 44.92 73.43
C SER A 389 17.87 45.72 73.45
N PRO A 390 17.92 46.97 73.99
CA PRO A 390 18.02 48.20 73.18
C PRO A 390 19.24 49.11 73.52
N SER A 391 19.57 50.09 72.67
CA SER A 391 20.41 51.23 73.08
C SER A 391 20.36 52.40 72.06
N SER A 392 19.71 53.48 72.49
CA SER A 392 20.16 54.90 72.50
C SER A 392 20.90 55.57 71.32
N ALA A 393 20.35 56.74 70.98
CA ALA A 393 21.00 58.06 70.83
C ALA A 393 21.39 58.57 69.42
N GLU A 394 20.67 59.64 69.03
CA GLU A 394 21.16 60.93 68.48
C GLU A 394 22.34 60.93 67.49
N ARG A 395 22.06 61.20 66.21
CA ARG A 395 22.20 62.53 65.56
C ARG A 395 21.81 62.49 64.09
#